data_AF-A0A7C1ASP2-F1
#
_entry.id   AF-A0A7C1ASP2-F1
#
_cell.length_a   1.000
_cell.length_b   1.000
_cell.length_c   1.000
_cell.angle_alpha   90.00
_cell.angle_beta   90.00
_cell.angle_gamma   90.00
#
_symmetry.space_group_name_H-M   'P 1'
#
loop_
_entity.id
_entity.type
_entity.pdbx_description
1 polymer ?
#
loop_
_entity_poly.entity_id
_entity_poly.type
_entity_poly.pdbx_seq_one_letter_code
_entity_poly.pdbx_strand_id
1 'polypeptide(L)' 'MKYTWSSATHVGLVRESNQDSVAPEHDGATDEILIAAVADGMGGAAAGDVASRVALAAAI' A
#
# COMPACT_ATOMS: atom_id res chain seq x y z
N MET A 1 -14.32 17.80 6.05
CA MET A 1 -14.33 17.61 4.58
C MET A 1 -14.48 16.12 4.40
N LYS A 2 -15.47 15.63 3.64
CA LYS A 2 -15.68 14.19 3.52
C LYS A 2 -14.72 13.61 2.50
N TYR A 3 -13.78 12.80 2.94
CA TYR A 3 -12.90 12.00 2.09
C TYR A 3 -13.50 10.61 1.93
N THR A 4 -13.48 10.11 0.70
CA THR A 4 -13.83 8.73 0.36
C THR A 4 -12.69 8.17 -0.47
N TRP A 5 -12.24 6.96 -0.18
CA TRP A 5 -11.14 6.33 -0.89
C TRP A 5 -11.45 4.86 -1.20
N SER A 6 -10.71 4.33 -2.16
CA SER A 6 -10.65 2.90 -2.44
C SER A 6 -9.20 2.50 -2.70
N SER A 7 -8.83 1.30 -2.28
CA SER A 7 -7.47 0.78 -2.34
C SER A 7 -7.48 -0.64 -2.88
N ALA A 8 -6.67 -0.87 -3.90
CA ALA A 8 -6.46 -2.20 -4.46
C ALA A 8 -5.03 -2.32 -4.96
N THR A 9 -4.47 -3.52 -4.85
CA THR A 9 -3.17 -3.86 -5.44
C THR A 9 -3.23 -5.27 -6.04
N HIS A 10 -2.39 -5.53 -7.04
CA HIS A 10 -2.41 -6.78 -7.78
C HIS A 10 -0.99 -7.15 -8.24
N VAL A 11 -0.65 -8.44 -8.18
CA VAL A 11 0.66 -8.97 -8.60
C VAL A 11 1.01 -8.73 -10.07
N GLY A 12 -0.02 -8.54 -10.89
CA GLY A 12 0.09 -8.43 -12.35
C GLY A 12 0.09 -9.80 -13.03
N LEU A 13 0.61 -9.87 -14.25
CA LEU A 13 0.56 -11.09 -15.08
C LEU A 13 1.87 -11.90 -15.09
N VAL A 14 2.99 -11.28 -14.72
CA VAL A 14 4.35 -11.84 -14.91
C VAL A 14 5.05 -12.15 -13.60
N ARG A 15 4.78 -11.38 -12.54
CA ARG A 15 5.45 -11.55 -11.25
C ARG A 15 4.83 -12.71 -10.47
N GLU A 16 5.64 -13.37 -9.67
CA GLU A 16 5.19 -14.44 -8.77
C GLU A 16 4.63 -13.90 -7.45
N SER A 17 5.08 -12.71 -7.04
CA SER A 17 4.65 -12.06 -5.79
C SER A 17 4.46 -10.56 -6.01
N ASN A 18 3.46 -10.03 -5.30
CA ASN A 18 3.24 -8.60 -5.24
C ASN A 18 4.12 -8.01 -4.13
N GLN A 19 4.93 -7.01 -4.47
CA GLN A 19 5.78 -6.30 -3.51
C GLN A 19 5.25 -4.90 -3.21
N ASP A 20 4.09 -4.56 -3.75
CA ASP A 20 3.43 -3.28 -3.53
C ASP A 20 2.63 -3.34 -2.23
N SER A 21 2.69 -2.26 -1.46
CA SER A 21 1.83 -2.06 -0.30
C SER A 21 1.05 -0.75 -0.45
N VAL A 22 -0.18 -0.71 0.07
CA VAL A 22 -1.05 0.46 0.05
C VAL A 22 -1.60 0.72 1.45
N ALA A 23 -1.88 1.98 1.76
CA ALA A 23 -2.57 2.37 2.98
C ALA A 23 -3.53 3.55 2.73
N PRO A 24 -4.75 3.54 3.31
CA PRO A 24 -5.35 2.42 4.04
C PRO A 24 -5.55 1.18 3.14
N GLU A 25 -5.48 -0.02 3.71
CA GLU A 25 -5.60 -1.28 2.94
C GLU A 25 -7.02 -1.59 2.46
N HIS A 26 -8.00 -0.91 3.06
CA HIS A 26 -9.41 -1.12 2.77
C HIS A 26 -10.07 0.20 2.38
N ASP A 27 -11.04 0.09 1.48
CA ASP A 27 -11.93 1.19 1.11
C ASP A 27 -12.59 1.81 2.34
N GLY A 28 -12.88 3.10 2.26
CA GLY A 28 -13.49 3.79 3.39
C GLY A 28 -13.85 5.23 3.12
N ALA A 29 -14.34 5.88 4.17
CA ALA A 29 -14.59 7.31 4.20
C ALA A 29 -14.33 7.88 5.59
N THR A 30 -13.92 9.14 5.66
CA THR A 30 -13.71 9.88 6.90
C THR A 30 -14.04 11.34 6.70
N ASP A 31 -14.51 12.00 7.76
CA ASP A 31 -14.65 13.46 7.79
C ASP A 31 -13.42 14.15 8.41
N GLU A 32 -12.45 13.36 8.88
CA GLU A 32 -11.18 13.78 9.49
C GLU A 32 -10.03 13.80 8.47
N ILE A 33 -8.78 13.81 8.95
CA ILE A 33 -7.58 13.78 8.11
C ILE A 33 -7.42 12.37 7.54
N LEU A 34 -7.34 12.29 6.21
CA LEU A 34 -6.94 11.07 5.50
C LEU A 34 -5.45 11.14 5.17
N ILE A 35 -4.67 10.16 5.65
CA ILE A 35 -3.32 9.90 5.16
C ILE A 35 -3.39 8.66 4.28
N ALA A 36 -3.01 8.81 3.01
CA ALA A 36 -2.96 7.72 2.04
C ALA A 36 -1.55 7.61 1.45
N ALA A 37 -1.07 6.39 1.27
CA ALA A 37 0.28 6.11 0.81
C ALA A 37 0.34 4.81 -0.01
N VAL A 38 1.30 4.77 -0.95
CA VAL A 38 1.62 3.60 -1.77
C VAL A 38 3.12 3.42 -1.77
N ALA A 39 3.59 2.19 -1.56
CA ALA A 39 5.00 1.84 -1.59
C ALA A 39 5.23 0.69 -2.57
N ASP A 40 6.07 0.92 -3.59
CA ASP A 40 6.55 -0.10 -4.54
C ASP A 40 7.85 -0.70 -3.99
N GLY A 41 7.78 -1.98 -3.60
CA GLY A 41 8.89 -2.69 -2.98
C GLY A 41 9.89 -3.23 -4.00
N MET A 42 11.18 -3.07 -3.71
CA MET A 42 12.28 -3.63 -4.53
C MET A 42 13.34 -4.34 -3.69
N GLY A 43 14.17 -5.17 -4.32
CA GLY A 43 15.27 -5.91 -3.66
C GLY A 43 15.19 -7.44 -3.73
N GLY A 44 14.31 -7.99 -4.58
CA GLY A 44 14.05 -9.43 -4.67
C GLY A 44 12.83 -9.84 -3.82
N ALA A 45 12.23 -11.00 -4.13
CA ALA A 45 10.86 -11.38 -3.73
C ALA A 45 10.53 -11.15 -2.23
N ALA A 46 11.42 -11.52 -1.31
CA ALA A 46 11.19 -11.34 0.12
C ALA A 46 11.58 -9.95 0.64
N ALA A 47 12.63 -9.33 0.09
CA ALA A 47 13.13 -8.05 0.58
C ALA A 47 12.23 -6.87 0.16
N GLY A 48 11.69 -6.91 -1.06
CA GLY A 48 10.79 -5.86 -1.55
C GLY A 48 9.47 -5.80 -0.79
N ASP A 49 8.86 -6.95 -0.50
CA ASP A 49 7.61 -7.03 0.29
C ASP A 49 7.81 -6.49 1.72
N VAL A 50 8.91 -6.86 2.39
CA VAL A 50 9.22 -6.30 3.72
C VAL A 50 9.48 -4.80 3.63
N ALA A 51 10.23 -4.34 2.62
CA ALA A 51 10.57 -2.94 2.47
C ALA A 51 9.32 -2.06 2.28
N SER A 52 8.38 -2.45 1.40
CA SER A 52 7.16 -1.65 1.15
C SER A 52 6.26 -1.59 2.38
N ARG A 53 6.07 -2.70 3.09
CA ARG A 53 5.27 -2.73 4.33
C ARG A 53 5.88 -1.89 5.45
N VAL A 54 7.20 -1.98 5.64
CA VAL A 54 7.91 -1.20 6.67
C VAL A 54 7.87 0.29 6.34
N ALA A 55 8.04 0.66 5.06
CA ALA A 55 7.95 2.05 4.63
C ALA A 55 6.58 2.65 4.95
N LEU A 56 5.50 1.91 4.70
CA LEU A 56 4.16 2.36 5.09
C LEU A 56 4.01 2.40 6.60
N ALA A 57 4.32 1.32 7.33
CA ALA A 57 4.17 1.28 8.79
C ALA A 57 4.97 2.36 9.56
N ALA A 58 6.03 2.91 8.96
CA ALA A 58 6.80 4.00 9.55
C ALA A 58 6.26 5.41 9.18
N ALA A 59 5.46 5.52 8.11
CA ALA A 59 5.00 6.78 7.53
C ALA A 59 3.59 7.20 7.97
N ILE A 60 2.81 6.27 8.53
CA ILE A 60 1.41 6.42 8.98
C ILE A 60 1.27 5.89 10.40
#